data_AF-A0AAJ2AY98-F1
#
_entry.id   AF-A0AAJ2AY98-F1
#
_cell.length_a   1.000
_cell.length_b   1.000
_cell.length_c   1.000
_cell.angle_alpha   90.00
_cell.angle_beta   90.00
_cell.angle_gamma   90.00
#
_symmetry.space_group_name_H-M   'P 1'
#
loop_
_entity.id
_entity.type
_entity.pdbx_description
1 polymer ?
#
loop_
_entity_poly.entity_id
_entity_poly.type
_entity_poly.pdbx_seq_one_letter_code
_entity_poly.pdbx_strand_id
1 'polypeptide(L)'
;ASLPYLAPDQIALPETEGVDRWHTEDNVTTGRYVVDDYDFRKPKADLQSQQANPLSDEHGSYEKYNWQLGYVNGDEGNHYSRVRLEEEQTGSESAHGHTTIRAFAPGYLFTLTGCPRTADNREYLIVGASYQFQSGGDASGSSSARYDTEFLAQPTSLPWRAPSITPLPKATGPQTAVVVGPAGETIWTDQHGRVKLQFR
;
A
#
# COMPACT_ATOMS: atom_id res chain seq x y z
N ALA A 1 -21.04 -4.64 2.47
CA ALA A 1 -22.38 -4.31 1.91
C ALA A 1 -22.40 -4.70 0.43
N SER A 2 -23.54 -5.12 -0.12
CA SER A 2 -23.64 -5.48 -1.55
C SER A 2 -24.14 -4.28 -2.35
N LEU A 3 -23.44 -3.91 -3.42
CA LEU A 3 -23.79 -2.79 -4.29
C LEU A 3 -24.09 -3.28 -5.70
N PRO A 4 -25.24 -2.91 -6.28
CA PRO A 4 -25.55 -3.24 -7.67
C PRO A 4 -24.79 -2.33 -8.63
N TYR A 5 -24.35 -2.90 -9.74
CA TYR A 5 -23.90 -2.16 -10.92
C TYR A 5 -25.13 -1.71 -11.71
N LEU A 6 -25.27 -0.39 -11.88
CA LEU A 6 -26.35 0.24 -12.62
C LEU A 6 -25.85 0.47 -14.04
N ALA A 7 -26.29 -0.37 -14.97
CA ALA A 7 -25.88 -0.25 -16.35
C ALA A 7 -26.45 1.04 -16.99
N PRO A 8 -25.74 1.70 -17.92
CA PRO A 8 -26.16 2.99 -18.49
C PRO A 8 -27.50 2.92 -19.25
N ASP A 9 -27.88 1.73 -19.68
CA ASP A 9 -29.14 1.42 -20.38
C ASP A 9 -30.32 1.18 -19.43
N GLN A 10 -30.07 1.02 -18.12
CA GLN A 10 -31.12 0.97 -17.13
C GLN A 10 -31.59 2.36 -16.74
N ILE A 11 -32.91 2.53 -16.65
CA ILE A 11 -33.52 3.72 -16.05
C ILE A 11 -33.30 3.63 -14.54
N ALA A 12 -32.18 4.16 -14.07
CA ALA A 12 -31.92 4.32 -12.65
C ALA A 12 -32.72 5.53 -12.13
N LEU A 13 -33.56 5.31 -11.11
CA LEU A 13 -34.16 6.43 -10.39
C LEU A 13 -33.06 7.17 -9.61
N PRO A 14 -33.18 8.49 -9.39
CA PRO A 14 -32.20 9.27 -8.63
C PRO A 14 -31.88 8.74 -7.23
N GLU A 15 -32.81 7.97 -6.63
CA GLU A 15 -32.65 7.38 -5.30
C GLU A 15 -32.06 5.96 -5.33
N THR A 16 -31.74 5.44 -6.52
CA THR A 16 -31.13 4.12 -6.65
C THR A 16 -29.65 4.21 -6.30
N GLU A 17 -29.29 3.63 -5.16
CA GLU A 17 -27.90 3.53 -4.74
C GLU A 17 -27.19 2.41 -5.50
N GLY A 18 -26.08 2.72 -6.16
CA GLY A 18 -25.30 1.75 -6.91
C GLY A 18 -24.05 2.35 -7.55
N VAL A 19 -23.33 1.50 -8.26
CA VAL A 19 -22.15 1.88 -9.04
C VAL A 19 -22.58 2.04 -10.49
N ASP A 20 -22.46 3.24 -11.06
CA ASP A 20 -22.90 3.54 -12.44
C ASP A 20 -21.76 3.42 -13.46
N ARG A 21 -20.54 3.74 -13.06
CA ARG A 21 -19.32 3.57 -13.86
C ARG A 21 -18.36 2.64 -13.14
N TRP A 22 -17.79 1.73 -13.90
CA TRP A 22 -16.83 0.75 -13.42
C TRP A 22 -15.82 0.46 -14.52
N HIS A 23 -14.53 0.51 -14.19
CA HIS A 23 -13.47 0.01 -15.04
C HIS A 23 -12.33 -0.54 -14.19
N THR A 24 -11.72 -1.61 -14.69
CA THR A 24 -10.57 -2.26 -14.06
C THR A 24 -9.29 -1.87 -14.78
N GLU A 25 -8.22 -1.76 -14.02
CA GLU A 25 -6.88 -1.49 -14.51
C GLU A 25 -5.93 -2.54 -13.93
N ASP A 26 -5.18 -3.18 -14.82
CA ASP A 26 -4.13 -4.13 -14.47
C ASP A 26 -2.77 -3.50 -14.80
N ASN A 27 -1.85 -3.56 -13.84
CA ASN A 27 -0.51 -3.04 -13.97
C ASN A 27 0.53 -4.16 -13.78
N VAL A 28 1.57 -4.16 -14.61
CA VAL A 28 2.63 -5.15 -14.53
C VAL A 28 3.53 -4.82 -13.34
N THR A 29 3.65 -5.76 -12.41
CA THR A 29 4.46 -5.63 -11.20
C THR A 29 5.61 -6.63 -11.20
N THR A 30 6.55 -6.47 -10.25
CA THR A 30 7.71 -7.35 -10.16
C THR A 30 7.32 -8.78 -9.78
N GLY A 31 8.00 -9.76 -10.38
CA GLY A 31 7.80 -11.18 -10.12
C GLY A 31 8.52 -11.68 -8.87
N ARG A 32 9.56 -10.98 -8.41
CA ARG A 32 10.33 -11.39 -7.23
C ARG A 32 10.91 -10.18 -6.50
N TYR A 33 10.85 -10.22 -5.17
CA TYR A 33 11.55 -9.26 -4.32
C TYR A 33 12.66 -9.96 -3.55
N VAL A 34 13.88 -9.46 -3.68
CA VAL A 34 15.08 -10.00 -3.02
C VAL A 34 15.64 -8.93 -2.09
N VAL A 35 15.91 -9.32 -0.85
CA VAL A 35 16.55 -8.48 0.16
C VAL A 35 17.81 -9.14 0.65
N ASP A 36 18.81 -8.32 0.99
CA ASP A 36 20.07 -8.82 1.54
C ASP A 36 20.70 -7.75 2.47
N ASP A 37 21.49 -8.20 3.44
CA ASP A 37 22.12 -7.35 4.46
C ASP A 37 23.40 -7.99 5.03
N TYR A 38 24.11 -7.26 5.89
CA TYR A 38 25.37 -7.71 6.47
C TYR A 38 25.42 -7.56 7.98
N ASP A 39 25.61 -8.68 8.70
CA ASP A 39 25.92 -8.68 10.13
C ASP A 39 27.41 -8.94 10.38
N PHE A 40 28.10 -7.91 10.91
CA PHE A 40 29.51 -8.01 11.28
C PHE A 40 29.81 -9.05 12.37
N ARG A 41 28.82 -9.44 13.18
CA ARG A 41 28.99 -10.50 14.20
C ARG A 41 29.00 -11.89 13.57
N LYS A 42 28.40 -12.03 12.38
CA LYS A 42 28.35 -13.27 11.60
C LYS A 42 28.74 -13.00 10.14
N PRO A 43 30.02 -12.67 9.84
CA PRO A 43 30.41 -12.19 8.50
C PRO A 43 30.20 -13.18 7.35
N LYS A 44 30.02 -14.47 7.66
CA LYS A 44 29.80 -15.55 6.69
C LYS A 44 28.34 -16.03 6.67
N ALA A 45 27.45 -15.42 7.44
CA ALA A 45 26.05 -15.79 7.42
C ALA A 45 25.44 -15.32 6.09
N ASP A 46 24.66 -16.19 5.46
CA ASP A 46 23.80 -15.83 4.35
C ASP A 46 22.53 -15.18 4.93
N LEU A 47 22.38 -13.89 4.68
CA LEU A 47 21.22 -13.11 5.10
C LEU A 47 20.27 -12.83 3.93
N GLN A 48 20.59 -13.30 2.73
CA GLN A 48 19.75 -13.09 1.57
C GLN A 48 18.40 -13.79 1.75
N SER A 49 17.33 -13.04 1.52
CA SER A 49 15.96 -13.54 1.56
C SER A 49 15.23 -13.13 0.30
N GLN A 50 14.39 -14.02 -0.22
CA GLN A 50 13.63 -13.80 -1.45
C GLN A 50 12.18 -14.22 -1.30
N GLN A 51 11.28 -13.50 -1.96
CA GLN A 51 9.86 -13.84 -2.08
C GLN A 51 9.43 -13.74 -3.54
N ALA A 52 8.78 -14.80 -4.03
CA ALA A 52 8.26 -14.86 -5.39
C ALA A 52 6.78 -14.48 -5.42
N ASN A 53 6.38 -13.75 -6.46
CA ASN A 53 5.00 -13.37 -6.71
C ASN A 53 4.24 -14.56 -7.32
N PRO A 54 3.27 -15.16 -6.61
CA PRO A 54 2.51 -16.28 -7.16
C PRO A 54 1.56 -15.86 -8.30
N LEU A 55 1.28 -14.55 -8.43
CA LEU A 55 0.40 -13.97 -9.45
C LEU A 55 1.16 -13.51 -10.69
N SER A 56 2.47 -13.72 -10.74
CA SER A 56 3.27 -13.28 -11.88
C SER A 56 3.15 -14.27 -13.04
N ASP A 57 2.67 -13.76 -14.17
CA ASP A 57 2.53 -14.51 -15.42
C ASP A 57 3.88 -14.59 -16.18
N GLU A 58 3.88 -14.37 -17.50
CA GLU A 58 5.04 -14.49 -18.41
C GLU A 58 6.27 -13.64 -18.02
N HIS A 59 6.10 -12.68 -17.10
CA HIS A 59 7.12 -11.74 -16.63
C HIS A 59 7.54 -11.97 -15.17
N GLY A 60 7.18 -13.12 -14.58
CA GLY A 60 7.55 -13.49 -13.20
C GLY A 60 9.04 -13.63 -12.90
N SER A 61 9.90 -13.62 -13.93
CA SER A 61 11.36 -13.67 -13.76
C SER A 61 12.00 -12.33 -13.38
N TYR A 62 11.29 -11.21 -13.53
CA TYR A 62 11.87 -9.90 -13.21
C TYR A 62 11.92 -9.69 -11.71
N GLU A 63 13.12 -9.47 -11.20
CA GLU A 63 13.36 -9.26 -9.78
C GLU A 63 13.70 -7.81 -9.44
N LYS A 64 13.32 -7.40 -8.24
CA LYS A 64 13.76 -6.19 -7.58
C LYS A 64 14.65 -6.56 -6.40
N TYR A 65 15.90 -6.12 -6.44
CA TYR A 65 16.89 -6.36 -5.40
C TYR A 65 17.07 -5.11 -4.53
N ASN A 66 17.01 -5.28 -3.21
CA ASN A 66 17.20 -4.21 -2.24
C ASN A 66 18.19 -4.60 -1.16
N TRP A 67 19.25 -3.80 -1.02
CA TRP A 67 20.33 -4.03 -0.08
C TRP A 67 20.24 -3.05 1.10
N GLN A 68 20.60 -3.52 2.30
CA GLN A 68 20.64 -2.74 3.55
C GLN A 68 19.27 -2.24 4.02
N LEU A 69 18.45 -3.17 4.49
CA LEU A 69 17.18 -2.85 5.17
C LEU A 69 17.33 -2.76 6.70
N GLY A 70 18.51 -3.03 7.23
CA GLY A 70 18.87 -2.90 8.65
C GLY A 70 18.52 -4.11 9.51
N TYR A 71 18.35 -5.30 8.91
CA TYR A 71 18.02 -6.51 9.64
C TYR A 71 19.25 -7.36 9.92
N VAL A 72 19.19 -8.17 10.98
CA VAL A 72 20.30 -9.03 11.41
C VAL A 72 19.91 -10.51 11.47
N ASN A 73 18.62 -10.82 11.32
CA ASN A 73 18.05 -12.15 11.41
C ASN A 73 17.36 -12.54 10.09
N GLY A 74 17.48 -13.81 9.67
CA GLY A 74 16.83 -14.29 8.45
C GLY A 74 15.30 -14.21 8.47
N ASP A 75 14.68 -14.39 9.66
CA ASP A 75 13.22 -14.26 9.80
C ASP A 75 12.72 -12.84 9.52
N GLU A 76 13.51 -11.83 9.92
CA GLU A 76 13.23 -10.43 9.59
C GLU A 76 13.40 -10.19 8.07
N GLY A 77 14.42 -10.77 7.45
CA GLY A 77 14.61 -10.74 5.99
C GLY A 77 13.39 -11.31 5.24
N ASN A 78 12.88 -12.46 5.69
CA ASN A 78 11.66 -13.09 5.14
C ASN A 78 10.43 -12.18 5.33
N HIS A 79 10.31 -11.53 6.48
CA HIS A 79 9.23 -10.58 6.74
C HIS A 79 9.31 -9.36 5.81
N TYR A 80 10.46 -8.72 5.70
CA TYR A 80 10.64 -7.52 4.89
C TYR A 80 10.48 -7.79 3.40
N SER A 81 11.07 -8.87 2.87
CA SER A 81 10.88 -9.26 1.48
C SER A 81 9.41 -9.53 1.15
N ARG A 82 8.65 -10.15 2.07
CA ARG A 82 7.20 -10.36 1.89
C ARG A 82 6.44 -9.04 1.90
N VAL A 83 6.66 -8.18 2.88
CA VAL A 83 5.97 -6.88 2.99
C VAL A 83 6.26 -6.01 1.75
N ARG A 84 7.50 -6.00 1.26
CA ARG A 84 7.87 -5.26 0.04
C ARG A 84 7.26 -5.86 -1.22
N LEU A 85 7.17 -7.19 -1.31
CA LEU A 85 6.47 -7.83 -2.42
C LEU A 85 4.98 -7.47 -2.42
N GLU A 86 4.32 -7.53 -1.26
CA GLU A 86 2.91 -7.13 -1.12
C GLU A 86 2.69 -5.64 -1.42
N GLU A 87 3.67 -4.77 -1.12
CA GLU A 87 3.68 -3.36 -1.51
C GLU A 87 3.76 -3.18 -3.03
N GLU A 88 4.59 -3.96 -3.74
CA GLU A 88 4.65 -3.89 -5.20
C GLU A 88 3.40 -4.51 -5.86
N GLN A 89 2.78 -5.51 -5.23
CA GLN A 89 1.51 -6.10 -5.68
C GLN A 89 0.33 -5.15 -5.46
N THR A 90 0.46 -4.21 -4.54
CA THR A 90 -0.57 -3.22 -4.27
C THR A 90 -0.76 -2.35 -5.52
N GLY A 91 -1.96 -2.39 -6.11
CA GLY A 91 -2.26 -1.73 -7.39
C GLY A 91 -1.85 -2.52 -8.64
N SER A 92 -1.44 -3.79 -8.54
CA SER A 92 -1.32 -4.65 -9.73
C SER A 92 -2.67 -4.87 -10.40
N GLU A 93 -3.73 -4.91 -9.60
CA GLU A 93 -5.11 -4.94 -10.04
C GLU A 93 -5.86 -3.88 -9.22
N SER A 94 -6.47 -2.92 -9.91
CA SER A 94 -7.27 -1.88 -9.29
C SER A 94 -8.55 -1.65 -10.08
N ALA A 95 -9.56 -1.12 -9.40
CA ALA A 95 -10.83 -0.80 -10.00
C ALA A 95 -11.22 0.62 -9.65
N HIS A 96 -11.59 1.36 -10.68
CA HIS A 96 -12.08 2.73 -10.57
C HIS A 96 -13.57 2.73 -10.81
N GLY A 97 -14.29 3.40 -9.92
CA GLY A 97 -15.74 3.47 -10.00
C GLY A 97 -16.29 4.83 -9.62
N HIS A 98 -17.57 5.01 -9.95
CA HIS A 98 -18.34 6.17 -9.55
C HIS A 98 -19.63 5.73 -8.85
N THR A 99 -20.05 6.49 -7.85
CA THR A 99 -21.29 6.24 -7.10
C THR A 99 -21.86 7.53 -6.52
N THR A 100 -23.17 7.52 -6.26
CA THR A 100 -23.90 8.59 -5.59
C THR A 100 -24.09 8.34 -4.09
N ILE A 101 -23.57 7.21 -3.57
CA ILE A 101 -23.72 6.80 -2.18
C ILE A 101 -22.90 7.71 -1.25
N ARG A 102 -23.59 8.36 -0.31
CA ARG A 102 -22.97 9.30 0.65
C ARG A 102 -22.12 8.63 1.73
N ALA A 103 -22.39 7.37 2.03
CA ALA A 103 -21.67 6.60 3.06
C ALA A 103 -20.39 5.93 2.53
N PHE A 104 -20.05 6.12 1.26
CA PHE A 104 -18.90 5.47 0.64
C PHE A 104 -17.60 6.06 1.20
N ALA A 105 -16.74 5.25 1.80
CA ALA A 105 -15.54 5.74 2.47
C ALA A 105 -14.34 4.77 2.34
N PRO A 106 -13.10 5.29 2.28
CA PRO A 106 -11.90 4.45 2.28
C PRO A 106 -11.82 3.57 3.53
N GLY A 107 -11.30 2.36 3.38
CA GLY A 107 -11.17 1.36 4.44
C GLY A 107 -12.39 0.43 4.60
N TYR A 108 -13.51 0.72 3.93
CA TYR A 108 -14.68 -0.16 3.95
C TYR A 108 -14.62 -1.21 2.84
N LEU A 109 -15.33 -2.33 3.07
CA LEU A 109 -15.50 -3.41 2.12
C LEU A 109 -16.88 -3.36 1.48
N PHE A 110 -16.93 -3.59 0.17
CA PHE A 110 -18.18 -3.77 -0.56
C PHE A 110 -18.08 -4.93 -1.56
N THR A 111 -19.21 -5.54 -1.86
CA THR A 111 -19.33 -6.58 -2.88
C THR A 111 -20.04 -5.99 -4.08
N LEU A 112 -19.40 -6.00 -5.25
CA LEU A 112 -20.02 -5.56 -6.49
C LEU A 112 -20.89 -6.70 -7.04
N THR A 113 -22.10 -6.37 -7.49
CA THR A 113 -23.06 -7.33 -8.05
C THR A 113 -23.70 -6.79 -9.32
N GLY A 114 -24.01 -7.66 -10.29
CA GLY A 114 -24.67 -7.26 -11.53
C GLY A 114 -23.76 -6.61 -12.58
N CYS A 115 -22.43 -6.64 -12.40
CA CYS A 115 -21.49 -6.20 -13.42
C CYS A 115 -21.53 -7.15 -14.64
N PRO A 116 -21.55 -6.65 -15.89
CA PRO A 116 -21.52 -7.48 -17.10
C PRO A 116 -20.32 -8.43 -17.15
N ARG A 117 -19.18 -8.00 -16.61
CA ARG A 117 -18.00 -8.85 -16.44
C ARG A 117 -18.15 -9.67 -15.17
N THR A 118 -18.41 -10.96 -15.32
CA THR A 118 -18.67 -11.85 -14.17
C THR A 118 -17.52 -11.94 -13.18
N ALA A 119 -16.28 -11.81 -13.66
CA ALA A 119 -15.06 -11.80 -12.84
C ALA A 119 -14.99 -10.61 -11.85
N ASP A 120 -15.70 -9.51 -12.14
CA ASP A 120 -15.68 -8.31 -11.31
C ASP A 120 -16.78 -8.34 -10.24
N ASN A 121 -17.66 -9.35 -10.25
CA ASN A 121 -18.68 -9.51 -9.22
C ASN A 121 -18.09 -10.19 -7.97
N ARG A 122 -17.22 -9.47 -7.27
CA ARG A 122 -16.51 -9.92 -6.06
C ARG A 122 -16.42 -8.82 -5.02
N GLU A 123 -15.73 -9.12 -3.92
CA GLU A 123 -15.49 -8.19 -2.82
C GLU A 123 -14.26 -7.31 -3.08
N TYR A 124 -14.40 -6.02 -2.75
CA TYR A 124 -13.40 -5.00 -2.93
C TYR A 124 -13.20 -4.18 -1.65
N LEU A 125 -11.96 -3.78 -1.41
CA LEU A 125 -11.55 -2.79 -0.43
C LEU A 125 -11.49 -1.42 -1.08
N ILE A 126 -12.16 -0.42 -0.48
CA ILE A 126 -12.07 0.97 -0.94
C ILE A 126 -10.74 1.55 -0.45
N VAL A 127 -9.87 1.89 -1.39
CA VAL A 127 -8.54 2.42 -1.13
C VAL A 127 -8.55 3.95 -1.07
N GLY A 128 -9.33 4.57 -1.94
CA GLY A 128 -9.43 6.01 -2.06
C GLY A 128 -10.82 6.44 -2.51
N ALA A 129 -11.22 7.64 -2.10
CA ALA A 129 -12.48 8.25 -2.51
C ALA A 129 -12.29 9.75 -2.66
N SER A 130 -12.89 10.30 -3.71
CA SER A 130 -12.94 11.71 -4.05
C SER A 130 -14.40 12.14 -4.09
N TYR A 131 -14.74 13.11 -3.24
CA TYR A 131 -16.12 13.56 -3.04
C TYR A 131 -16.35 14.92 -3.70
N GLN A 132 -17.40 15.01 -4.50
CA GLN A 132 -17.91 16.27 -5.03
C GLN A 132 -19.36 16.43 -4.59
N PHE A 133 -19.59 17.35 -3.67
CA PHE A 133 -20.91 17.61 -3.12
C PHE A 133 -21.37 19.01 -3.50
N GLN A 134 -22.55 19.10 -4.11
CA GLN A 134 -23.22 20.35 -4.43
C GLN A 134 -24.52 20.41 -3.62
N SER A 135 -24.67 21.45 -2.80
CA SER A 135 -25.94 21.70 -2.11
C SER A 135 -26.97 22.23 -3.10
N GLY A 136 -28.21 21.75 -2.98
CA GLY A 136 -29.34 22.43 -3.59
C GLY A 136 -29.63 23.74 -2.85
N GLY A 137 -30.22 24.70 -3.55
CA GLY A 137 -30.68 25.96 -2.94
C GLY A 137 -32.14 25.85 -2.49
N ASP A 138 -32.56 26.67 -1.53
CA ASP A 138 -33.92 26.65 -0.98
C ASP A 138 -34.93 27.49 -1.79
N ALA A 139 -34.48 28.17 -2.85
CA ALA A 139 -35.30 29.01 -3.69
C ALA A 139 -35.89 28.24 -4.88
N SER A 140 -37.12 28.56 -5.30
CA SER A 140 -37.71 28.04 -6.54
C SER A 140 -36.80 28.31 -7.75
N GLY A 141 -36.42 27.24 -8.45
CA GLY A 141 -35.50 27.30 -9.60
C GLY A 141 -34.04 26.98 -9.25
N SER A 142 -33.73 26.63 -8.00
CA SER A 142 -32.41 26.13 -7.61
C SER A 142 -32.11 24.75 -8.20
N SER A 143 -30.83 24.43 -8.37
CA SER A 143 -30.38 23.08 -8.72
C SER A 143 -30.66 22.11 -7.57
N SER A 144 -30.96 20.85 -7.90
CA SER A 144 -31.03 19.78 -6.90
C SER A 144 -29.66 19.53 -6.26
N ALA A 145 -29.67 19.01 -5.03
CA ALA A 145 -28.44 18.53 -4.40
C ALA A 145 -27.82 17.42 -5.25
N ARG A 146 -26.49 17.44 -5.39
CA ARG A 146 -25.73 16.47 -6.17
C ARG A 146 -24.62 15.89 -5.31
N TYR A 147 -24.49 14.57 -5.33
CA TYR A 147 -23.47 13.83 -4.62
C TYR A 147 -22.77 12.91 -5.60
N ASP A 148 -21.54 13.23 -5.96
CA ASP A 148 -20.71 12.41 -6.83
C ASP A 148 -19.52 11.94 -6.01
N THR A 149 -19.27 10.63 -6.01
CA THR A 149 -18.11 10.03 -5.38
C THR A 149 -17.39 9.19 -6.41
N GLU A 150 -16.19 9.60 -6.78
CA GLU A 150 -15.26 8.76 -7.54
C GLU A 150 -14.38 8.00 -6.56
N PHE A 151 -14.14 6.72 -6.82
CA PHE A 151 -13.40 5.88 -5.89
C PHE A 151 -12.44 4.93 -6.59
N LEU A 152 -11.40 4.58 -5.83
CA LEU A 152 -10.44 3.55 -6.16
C LEU A 152 -10.64 2.37 -5.21
N ALA A 153 -10.71 1.18 -5.75
CA ALA A 153 -10.89 -0.05 -5.02
C ALA A 153 -9.89 -1.13 -5.46
N GLN A 154 -9.52 -2.01 -4.54
CA GLN A 154 -8.67 -3.18 -4.81
C GLN A 154 -9.44 -4.45 -4.41
N PRO A 155 -9.37 -5.55 -5.17
CA PRO A 155 -9.96 -6.82 -4.76
C PRO A 155 -9.41 -7.30 -3.40
N THR A 156 -10.27 -7.87 -2.55
CA THR A 156 -9.83 -8.37 -1.23
C THR A 156 -8.94 -9.62 -1.28
N SER A 157 -8.82 -10.24 -2.47
CA SER A 157 -7.85 -11.31 -2.73
C SER A 157 -6.39 -10.85 -2.69
N LEU A 158 -6.14 -9.55 -2.87
CA LEU A 158 -4.80 -8.97 -2.82
C LEU A 158 -4.57 -8.24 -1.48
N PRO A 159 -3.46 -8.53 -0.77
CA PRO A 159 -3.12 -7.78 0.43
C PRO A 159 -2.85 -6.32 0.07
N TRP A 160 -3.44 -5.39 0.82
CA TRP A 160 -3.16 -3.97 0.67
C TRP A 160 -1.99 -3.55 1.56
N ARG A 161 -1.00 -2.86 0.99
CA ARG A 161 0.09 -2.19 1.70
C ARG A 161 0.20 -0.75 1.25
N ALA A 162 0.40 0.16 2.19
CA ALA A 162 0.60 1.57 1.86
C ALA A 162 1.96 1.75 1.14
N PRO A 163 2.03 2.58 0.09
CA PRO A 163 3.27 2.82 -0.62
C PRO A 163 4.25 3.61 0.25
N SER A 164 5.53 3.26 0.16
CA SER A 164 6.63 3.85 0.92
C SER A 164 7.10 5.18 0.32
N ILE A 165 6.19 6.17 0.27
CA ILE A 165 6.45 7.51 -0.28
C ILE A 165 7.18 8.44 0.70
N THR A 166 7.15 8.13 1.99
CA THR A 166 7.81 8.95 3.02
C THR A 166 9.33 8.87 2.86
N PRO A 167 10.03 9.99 2.63
CA PRO A 167 11.48 9.97 2.47
C PRO A 167 12.17 9.45 3.74
N LEU A 168 13.14 8.54 3.55
CA LEU A 168 13.98 8.09 4.65
C LEU A 168 14.85 9.25 5.17
N PRO A 169 15.01 9.41 6.49
CA PRO A 169 15.94 10.36 7.03
C PRO A 169 17.36 9.96 6.62
N LYS A 170 18.09 10.90 6.00
CA LYS A 170 19.46 10.69 5.53
C LYS A 170 20.40 11.64 6.27
N ALA A 171 21.49 11.11 6.82
CA ALA A 171 22.59 11.94 7.28
C ALA A 171 23.37 12.44 6.05
N THR A 172 23.38 13.76 5.83
CA THR A 172 24.01 14.38 4.65
C THR A 172 25.54 14.37 4.71
N GLY A 173 26.11 14.02 5.85
CA GLY A 173 27.55 13.99 6.06
C GLY A 173 27.91 13.57 7.49
N PRO A 174 29.21 13.46 7.78
CA PRO A 174 29.69 13.12 9.11
C PRO A 174 29.38 14.24 10.11
N GLN A 175 29.03 13.86 11.33
CA GLN A 175 28.79 14.76 12.45
C GLN A 175 29.76 14.44 13.59
N THR A 176 30.11 15.45 14.38
CA THR A 176 30.92 15.27 15.59
C THR A 176 30.01 14.91 16.77
N ALA A 177 30.52 14.06 17.66
CA ALA A 177 29.82 13.61 18.86
C ALA A 177 30.80 13.49 20.03
N VAL A 178 30.26 13.47 21.26
CA VAL A 178 31.05 13.29 22.48
C VAL A 178 31.02 11.81 22.87
N VAL A 179 32.18 11.21 23.14
CA VAL A 179 32.27 9.83 23.67
C VAL A 179 31.79 9.83 25.12
N VAL A 180 30.85 8.94 25.46
CA VAL A 180 30.23 8.87 26.78
C VAL A 180 30.35 7.48 27.40
N GLY A 181 30.40 7.43 28.74
CA GLY A 181 30.49 6.22 29.54
C GLY A 181 29.87 6.41 30.92
N PRO A 182 29.81 5.35 31.75
CA PRO A 182 29.38 5.43 33.14
C PRO A 182 30.21 6.42 33.97
N ALA A 183 29.64 6.95 35.04
CA ALA A 183 30.35 7.87 35.92
C ALA A 183 31.56 7.18 36.59
N GLY A 184 32.73 7.80 36.51
CA GLY A 184 33.96 7.29 37.11
C GLY A 184 34.82 6.41 36.20
N GLU A 185 34.36 6.08 34.98
CA GLU A 185 35.12 5.30 34.01
C GLU A 185 35.68 6.15 32.88
N THR A 186 37.00 6.12 32.70
CA THR A 186 37.70 6.87 31.63
C THR A 186 37.58 6.19 30.27
N ILE A 187 37.53 4.85 30.23
CA ILE A 187 37.48 4.06 29.00
C ILE A 187 36.33 3.07 29.10
N TRP A 188 35.32 3.23 28.24
CA TRP A 188 34.15 2.36 28.17
C TRP A 188 34.02 1.78 26.75
N THR A 189 34.36 0.49 26.60
CA THR A 189 34.37 -0.22 25.31
C THR A 189 33.78 -1.62 25.43
N ASP A 190 33.39 -2.22 24.31
CA ASP A 190 32.95 -3.62 24.26
C ASP A 190 34.01 -4.55 23.66
N GLN A 191 33.69 -5.86 23.58
CA GLN A 191 34.56 -6.89 22.99
C GLN A 191 34.96 -6.64 21.52
N HIS A 192 34.28 -5.71 20.83
CA HIS A 192 34.52 -5.33 19.45
C HIS A 192 35.18 -3.95 19.33
N GLY A 193 35.59 -3.34 20.44
CA GLY A 193 36.21 -2.00 20.46
C GLY A 193 35.23 -0.86 20.15
N ARG A 194 33.91 -1.07 20.29
CA ARG A 194 32.89 -0.04 20.04
C ARG A 194 32.72 0.87 21.25
N VAL A 195 32.39 2.13 21.00
CA VAL A 195 32.12 3.17 22.02
C VAL A 195 30.69 3.72 21.88
N LYS A 196 30.15 4.30 22.96
CA LYS A 196 28.87 5.03 22.93
C LYS A 196 29.11 6.52 22.72
N LEU A 197 28.26 7.14 21.90
CA LEU A 197 28.38 8.55 21.52
C LEU A 197 27.12 9.33 21.91
N GLN A 198 27.28 10.60 22.26
CA GLN A 198 26.19 11.57 22.42
C GLN A 198 26.35 12.66 21.35
N PHE A 199 25.37 12.73 20.44
CA PHE A 199 25.25 13.80 19.45
C PHE A 199 24.69 15.06 20.12
N ARG A 200 25.12 16.24 19.66
CA ARG A 200 24.65 17.55 20.13
C ARG A 200 23.56 18.11 19.24
#